data_AF-A0A329RCJ4-F1
#
_entry.id   AF-A0A329RCJ4-F1
#
_cell.length_a   1.000
_cell.length_b   1.000
_cell.length_c   1.000
_cell.angle_alpha   90.00
_cell.angle_beta   90.00
_cell.angle_gamma   90.00
#
_symmetry.space_group_name_H-M   'P 1'
#
loop_
_entity.id
_entity.type
_entity.pdbx_description
1 polymer ?
#
loop_
_entity_poly.entity_id
_entity_poly.type
_entity_poly.pdbx_seq_one_letter_code
_entity_poly.pdbx_strand_id
1 'polypeptide(L)' 'MQGVDQLDQVRGRFSLADGHSFKKRYKQLGLALVDIARSNAYFTRKLALGLNTDRDAHRDFIFQVSSELLSGK' A
#
# COMPACT_ATOMS: atom_id res chain seq x y z
N MET A 1 -2.07 -8.25 -19.57
CA MET A 1 -1.74 -9.17 -18.45
C MET A 1 -0.88 -8.54 -17.33
N GLN A 2 -0.59 -7.22 -17.35
CA GLN A 2 0.42 -6.63 -16.44
C GLN A 2 -0.14 -5.98 -15.14
N GLY A 3 -1.46 -5.94 -14.96
CA GLY A 3 -2.06 -5.23 -13.82
C GLY A 3 -1.71 -5.85 -12.46
N VAL A 4 -1.59 -7.18 -12.40
CA VAL A 4 -1.21 -7.90 -11.17
C VAL A 4 0.25 -7.64 -10.82
N ASP A 5 1.15 -7.61 -11.81
CA ASP A 5 2.57 -7.33 -11.60
C ASP A 5 2.81 -5.89 -11.12
N GLN A 6 2.06 -4.93 -11.67
CA GLN A 6 2.11 -3.54 -11.24
C GLN A 6 1.63 -3.37 -9.80
N LEU A 7 0.58 -4.11 -9.40
CA LEU A 7 0.10 -4.13 -8.03
C LEU A 7 1.14 -4.76 -7.09
N ASP A 8 1.74 -5.88 -7.49
CA ASP A 8 2.76 -6.57 -6.70
C ASP A 8 4.01 -5.70 -6.47
N GLN A 9 4.45 -4.98 -7.51
CA GLN A 9 5.58 -4.05 -7.43
C GLN A 9 5.31 -2.88 -6.47
N VAL A 10 4.11 -2.29 -6.52
CA VAL A 10 3.69 -1.21 -5.62
C VAL A 10 3.53 -1.73 -4.19
N ARG A 11 2.95 -2.93 -4.02
CA ARG A 11 2.79 -3.60 -2.72
C ARG A 11 4.14 -3.84 -2.05
N GLY A 12 5.07 -4.45 -2.77
CA GLY A 12 6.39 -4.85 -2.27
C GLY A 12 7.21 -3.67 -1.74
N ARG A 13 7.08 -2.48 -2.34
CA ARG A 13 7.89 -1.30 -1.98
C ARG A 13 7.73 -0.83 -0.53
N PHE A 14 6.55 -1.02 0.06
CA PHE A 14 6.27 -0.66 1.45
C PHE A 14 5.67 -1.82 2.25
N SER A 15 5.85 -3.06 1.80
CA SER A 15 5.19 -4.25 2.37
C SER A 15 5.42 -4.39 3.87
N LEU A 16 4.32 -4.53 4.63
CA LEU A 16 4.36 -4.85 6.05
C LEU A 16 4.51 -6.37 6.27
N ALA A 17 3.96 -7.18 5.37
CA ALA A 17 3.99 -8.63 5.48
C ALA A 17 5.37 -9.23 5.24
N ASP A 18 6.18 -8.62 4.36
CA ASP A 18 7.50 -9.17 3.98
C ASP A 18 8.59 -8.89 5.03
N GLY A 19 8.41 -7.85 5.86
CA GLY A 19 9.36 -7.48 6.93
C GLY A 19 9.18 -8.26 8.23
N HIS A 20 8.12 -9.08 8.35
CA HIS A 20 7.77 -9.77 9.58
C HIS A 20 7.52 -11.26 9.36
N SER A 21 8.21 -12.09 10.16
CA SER A 21 7.92 -13.53 10.24
C SER A 21 7.13 -13.84 11.50
N PHE A 22 5.90 -14.33 11.33
CA PHE A 22 5.05 -14.75 12.44
C PHE A 22 4.93 -16.27 12.48
N LYS A 23 5.05 -16.86 13.68
CA LYS A 23 4.77 -18.28 13.91
C LYS A 23 3.34 -18.69 13.50
N LYS A 24 2.40 -17.75 13.62
CA LYS A 24 0.99 -17.97 13.25
C LYS A 24 0.71 -17.33 11.89
N ARG A 25 0.51 -18.16 10.86
CA ARG A 25 0.33 -17.75 9.45
C ARG A 25 -0.81 -16.75 9.23
N TYR A 26 -1.89 -16.82 10.01
CA TYR A 26 -3.01 -15.88 9.88
C TYR A 26 -2.64 -14.43 10.20
N LYS A 27 -1.61 -14.19 11.05
CA LYS A 27 -1.13 -12.83 11.33
C LYS A 27 -0.44 -12.24 10.12
N GLN A 28 0.39 -13.04 9.46
CA GLN A 28 1.06 -12.66 8.22
C GLN A 28 0.04 -12.42 7.10
N LEU A 29 -1.01 -13.23 7.04
CA LEU A 29 -2.14 -13.01 6.13
C LEU A 29 -2.87 -11.69 6.41
N GLY A 30 -3.07 -11.35 7.68
CA GLY A 30 -3.65 -10.05 8.08
C GLY A 30 -2.83 -8.86 7.56
N LEU A 31 -1.50 -8.92 7.67
CA LEU A 31 -0.62 -7.88 7.11
C LEU A 31 -0.66 -7.84 5.58
N ALA A 32 -0.69 -9.00 4.92
CA ALA A 32 -0.79 -9.06 3.46
C ALA A 32 -2.10 -8.42 2.94
N LEU A 33 -3.20 -8.56 3.67
CA LEU A 33 -4.46 -7.88 3.35
C LEU A 33 -4.34 -6.35 3.47
N VAL A 34 -3.65 -5.86 4.51
CA VAL A 34 -3.38 -4.41 4.65
C VAL A 34 -2.54 -3.90 3.49
N ASP A 35 -1.52 -4.65 3.09
CA ASP A 35 -0.65 -4.29 1.95
C ASP A 35 -1.41 -4.23 0.63
N ILE A 36 -2.34 -5.16 0.39
CA ILE A 36 -3.23 -5.14 -0.79
C ILE A 36 -4.18 -3.94 -0.74
N ALA A 37 -4.86 -3.72 0.39
CA ALA A 37 -5.81 -2.63 0.55
C ALA A 37 -5.16 -1.26 0.33
N ARG A 38 -3.97 -1.05 0.90
CA ARG A 38 -3.18 0.16 0.73
C ARG A 38 -2.77 0.40 -0.72
N SER A 39 -2.28 -0.63 -1.39
CA SER A 39 -1.86 -0.53 -2.80
C SER A 39 -3.05 -0.17 -3.69
N ASN A 40 -4.21 -0.78 -3.46
CA ASN A 40 -5.45 -0.45 -4.16
C ASN A 40 -5.90 0.98 -3.88
N ALA A 41 -5.88 1.43 -2.62
CA ALA A 41 -6.25 2.80 -2.26
C ALA A 41 -5.34 3.84 -2.94
N TYR A 42 -4.04 3.56 -3.05
CA TYR A 42 -3.12 4.40 -3.80
C TYR A 42 -3.50 4.50 -5.29
N PHE A 43 -3.78 3.36 -5.94
CA PHE A 43 -4.21 3.37 -7.35
C PHE A 43 -5.55 4.10 -7.54
N THR A 44 -6.52 3.90 -6.65
CA THR A 44 -7.80 4.62 -6.69
C THR A 44 -7.59 6.12 -6.56
N ARG A 45 -6.77 6.58 -5.61
CA ARG A 45 -6.42 7.99 -5.47
C ARG A 45 -5.71 8.53 -6.71
N LYS A 46 -4.75 7.77 -7.24
CA LYS A 46 -4.00 8.13 -8.45
C LYS A 46 -4.94 8.34 -9.65
N LEU A 47 -5.90 7.43 -9.83
CA LEU A 47 -6.91 7.51 -10.88
C LEU A 47 -7.88 8.69 -10.67
N ALA A 48 -8.34 8.91 -9.43
CA ALA A 48 -9.28 9.98 -9.11
C ALA A 48 -8.67 11.39 -9.27
N LEU A 49 -7.38 11.55 -8.93
CA LEU A 49 -6.68 12.84 -8.98
C LEU A 49 -5.86 13.06 -10.26
N GLY A 50 -5.81 12.07 -11.16
CA GLY A 50 -5.04 12.18 -12.41
C GLY A 50 -3.52 12.32 -12.21
N LEU A 51 -2.98 11.83 -11.09
CA LEU A 51 -1.57 11.99 -10.70
C LEU A 51 -0.68 11.06 -11.53
N ASN A 52 -0.34 11.46 -12.76
CA ASN A 52 0.42 10.61 -13.67
C ASN A 52 1.95 10.81 -13.61
N THR A 53 2.44 11.90 -13.00
CA THR A 53 3.82 12.36 -13.23
C THR A 53 4.67 12.56 -11.98
N ASP A 54 4.10 12.40 -10.79
CA ASP A 54 4.83 12.75 -9.57
C ASP A 54 5.70 11.58 -9.06
N ARG A 55 6.99 11.86 -8.87
CA ARG A 55 8.04 10.84 -8.67
C ARG A 55 7.93 10.19 -7.28
N ASP A 56 7.37 10.91 -6.32
CA ASP A 56 7.25 10.49 -4.91
C ASP A 56 5.79 10.32 -4.44
N ALA A 57 4.80 10.36 -5.33
CA ALA A 57 3.37 10.27 -4.99
C ALA A 57 2.99 9.09 -4.10
N HIS A 58 3.63 7.93 -4.27
CA HIS A 58 3.35 6.78 -3.41
C HIS A 58 3.86 7.00 -1.98
N ARG A 59 5.03 7.61 -1.80
CA ARG A 59 5.58 7.91 -0.47
C ARG A 59 4.73 8.95 0.25
N ASP A 60 4.30 9.98 -0.46
CA ASP A 60 3.44 11.03 0.09
C ASP A 60 2.06 10.49 0.48
N PHE A 61 1.51 9.58 -0.35
CA PHE A 61 0.30 8.85 0.00
C PHE A 61 0.46 8.07 1.31
N ILE A 62 1.55 7.33 1.48
CA ILE A 62 1.82 6.57 2.71
C ILE A 62 1.92 7.49 3.92
N PHE A 63 2.65 8.61 3.79
CA PHE A 63 2.81 9.57 4.88
C PHE A 63 1.46 10.17 5.29
N GLN A 64 0.65 10.59 4.32
CA GLN A 64 -0.68 11.14 4.58
C GLN A 64 -1.60 10.11 5.26
N VAL A 65 -1.71 8.90 4.70
CA VAL A 65 -2.56 7.84 5.27
C VAL A 65 -2.12 7.48 6.68
N SER A 66 -0.80 7.40 6.92
CA SER A 66 -0.28 7.12 8.26
C SER A 66 -0.61 8.25 9.23
N SER A 67 -0.51 9.50 8.79
CA SER A 67 -0.86 10.67 9.61
C SER A 67 -2.36 10.69 9.95
N GLU A 68 -3.23 10.44 8.98
CA GLU A 68 -4.69 10.37 9.18
C GLU A 68 -5.05 9.23 10.16
N LEU A 69 -4.55 8.01 9.93
CA LEU A 69 -4.80 6.86 10.80
C LEU A 69 -4.31 7.05 12.24
N LEU A 70 -3.17 7.73 12.44
CA LEU A 70 -2.62 8.00 13.77
C LEU A 70 -3.33 9.18 14.45
N SER A 71 -3.76 10.18 13.69
CA SER A 71 -4.47 11.35 14.23
C SER A 71 -5.94 11.06 14.56
N GLY A 72 -6.50 9.97 13.99
CA GLY A 72 -7.88 9.55 14.22
C GLY A 72 -8.93 10.52 13.68
N LYS A 73 -8.52 11.42 12.77
CA LYS A 73 -9.39 12.38 12.07
C LYS A 73 -9.65 11.94 10.65
#